data_AF-A0A2G0Z8M2-F1
#
_entry.id   AF-A0A2G0Z8M2-F1
#
_cell.length_a   1.000
_cell.length_b   1.000
_cell.length_c   1.000
_cell.angle_alpha   90.00
_cell.angle_beta   90.00
_cell.angle_gamma   90.00
#
_symmetry.space_group_name_H-M   'P 1'
#
loop_
_entity.id
_entity.type
_entity.pdbx_description
1 polymer ?
#
loop_
_entity_poly.entity_id
_entity_poly.type
_entity_poly.pdbx_seq_one_letter_code
_entity_poly.pdbx_strand_id
1 'polypeptide(L)'
;MDQSSGTVSVVAPDDVYKGDQTVTTGIKEVTGGEHFENLVPGTDKVTTVVTDTPGTDNTTTVTLTAPSAVNEGGKITAPITPPPSP
;
A
#
# COMPACT_ATOMS: atom_id res chain seq x y z
N MET A 1 -29.49 -0.34 -23.89
CA MET A 1 -28.89 0.18 -22.65
C MET A 1 -27.50 -0.41 -22.59
N ASP A 2 -26.55 0.29 -23.19
CA ASP A 2 -25.19 -0.19 -23.33
C ASP A 2 -24.38 0.24 -22.10
N GLN A 3 -23.89 -0.74 -21.35
CA GLN A 3 -23.01 -0.51 -20.22
C GLN A 3 -21.73 -1.33 -20.45
N SER A 4 -20.59 -0.64 -20.49
CA SER A 4 -19.27 -1.28 -20.51
C SER A 4 -18.69 -1.26 -19.10
N SER A 5 -18.05 -2.34 -18.69
CA SER A 5 -17.31 -2.45 -17.44
C SER A 5 -15.90 -2.93 -17.71
N GLY A 6 -14.96 -2.59 -16.83
CA GLY A 6 -13.57 -3.00 -16.91
C GLY A 6 -12.95 -3.05 -15.52
N THR A 7 -11.99 -3.96 -15.33
CA THR A 7 -11.28 -4.14 -14.06
C THR A 7 -9.78 -3.93 -14.26
N VAL A 8 -9.14 -3.34 -13.26
CA VAL A 8 -7.68 -3.18 -13.17
C VAL A 8 -7.23 -3.77 -11.85
N SER A 9 -6.28 -4.70 -11.90
CA SER A 9 -5.64 -5.27 -10.72
C SER A 9 -4.24 -4.69 -10.58
N VAL A 10 -3.94 -4.16 -9.40
CA VAL A 10 -2.62 -3.64 -9.04
C VAL A 10 -2.19 -4.33 -7.74
N VAL A 11 -0.96 -4.82 -7.69
CA VAL A 11 -0.38 -5.34 -6.45
C VAL A 11 0.03 -4.16 -5.58
N ALA A 12 -0.47 -4.12 -4.35
CA ALA A 12 0.03 -3.19 -3.35
C ALA A 12 1.44 -3.66 -2.91
N PRO A 13 2.48 -2.80 -2.97
CA PRO A 13 3.72 -3.04 -2.27
C PRO A 13 3.45 -3.03 -0.77
N ASP A 14 4.25 -3.80 -0.05
CA ASP A 14 4.39 -3.75 1.40
C ASP A 14 5.79 -3.19 1.63
N ASP A 15 5.89 -1.89 1.93
CA ASP A 15 7.17 -1.20 2.09
C ASP A 15 7.16 -0.31 3.34
N VAL A 16 8.01 -0.69 4.30
CA VAL A 16 8.22 0.04 5.57
C VAL A 16 8.64 1.50 5.37
N TYR A 17 9.21 1.85 4.21
CA TYR A 17 9.75 3.18 3.92
C TYR A 17 8.99 3.94 2.84
N LYS A 18 8.11 3.31 2.06
CA LYS A 18 7.31 3.97 1.02
C LYS A 18 5.84 3.93 1.38
N GLY A 19 5.29 5.10 1.68
CA GLY A 19 3.87 5.26 1.97
C GLY A 19 2.97 5.18 0.74
N ASP A 20 1.68 5.38 1.02
CA ASP A 20 0.51 5.32 0.15
C ASP A 20 0.74 5.43 -1.35
N GLN A 21 0.14 4.48 -2.09
CA GLN A 21 0.10 4.53 -3.55
C GLN A 21 -1.23 5.08 -4.07
N THR A 22 -1.18 5.85 -5.14
CA THR A 22 -2.38 6.37 -5.80
C THR A 22 -2.60 5.66 -7.14
N VAL A 23 -3.78 5.05 -7.31
CA VAL A 23 -4.23 4.52 -8.60
C VAL A 23 -5.24 5.50 -9.20
N THR A 24 -4.99 5.95 -10.43
CA THR A 24 -5.87 6.87 -11.15
C THR A 24 -6.29 6.26 -12.49
N THR A 25 -7.60 6.17 -12.71
CA THR A 25 -8.19 5.67 -13.96
C THR A 25 -9.25 6.63 -14.48
N GLY A 26 -9.48 6.64 -15.79
CA GLY A 26 -10.46 7.51 -16.42
C GLY A 26 -10.70 7.13 -17.88
N ILE A 27 -11.77 7.67 -18.45
CA ILE A 27 -12.13 7.44 -19.85
C ILE A 27 -11.16 8.24 -20.73
N LYS A 28 -10.39 7.54 -21.56
CA LYS A 28 -9.38 8.17 -22.45
C LYS A 28 -9.98 8.63 -23.77
N GLU A 29 -10.79 7.78 -24.39
CA GLU A 29 -11.39 8.03 -25.69
C GLU A 29 -12.77 7.38 -25.73
N VAL A 30 -13.71 8.04 -26.41
CA VAL A 30 -15.01 7.47 -26.74
C VAL A 30 -15.25 7.76 -28.22
N THR A 31 -15.43 6.69 -28.98
CA THR A 31 -15.72 6.77 -30.41
C THR A 31 -17.17 6.33 -30.64
N GLY A 32 -17.98 7.19 -31.24
CA GLY A 32 -19.27 6.80 -31.82
C GLY A 32 -19.07 6.32 -33.26
N GLY A 33 -19.84 5.32 -33.69
CA GLY A 33 -19.84 4.90 -35.11
C GLY A 33 -20.55 5.92 -36.01
N GLU A 34 -20.36 5.82 -37.33
CA GLU A 34 -20.81 6.80 -38.34
C GLU A 34 -22.33 7.14 -38.31
N HIS A 35 -23.14 6.33 -37.64
CA HIS A 35 -24.61 6.46 -37.55
C HIS A 35 -25.14 6.73 -36.12
N PHE A 36 -24.27 6.90 -35.13
CA PHE A 36 -24.68 7.07 -33.73
C PHE A 36 -24.56 8.53 -33.26
N GLU A 37 -25.39 8.87 -32.29
CA GLU A 37 -25.44 10.17 -31.61
C GLU A 37 -24.14 10.49 -30.86
N ASN A 38 -23.81 11.79 -30.77
CA ASN A 38 -22.58 12.28 -30.15
C ASN A 38 -22.52 11.88 -28.67
N LEU A 39 -21.67 10.90 -28.32
CA LEU A 39 -21.44 10.50 -26.95
C LEU A 39 -20.51 11.49 -26.25
N VAL A 40 -21.02 12.17 -25.23
CA VAL A 40 -20.21 12.98 -24.30
C VAL A 40 -20.06 12.19 -23.00
N PRO A 41 -19.00 11.39 -22.83
CA PRO A 41 -18.73 10.71 -21.57
C PRO A 41 -18.23 11.70 -20.50
N GLY A 42 -18.51 11.40 -19.24
CA GLY A 42 -17.78 12.03 -18.14
C GLY A 42 -16.30 11.63 -18.22
N THR A 43 -15.39 12.61 -18.26
CA THR A 43 -13.94 12.37 -18.34
C THR A 43 -13.23 12.50 -16.98
N ASP A 44 -14.01 12.72 -15.93
CA ASP A 44 -13.49 12.82 -14.57
C ASP A 44 -12.76 11.54 -14.19
N LYS A 45 -11.53 11.71 -13.72
CA LYS A 45 -10.70 10.59 -13.28
C LYS A 45 -11.20 10.11 -11.93
N VAL A 46 -11.33 8.80 -11.81
CA VAL A 46 -11.55 8.13 -10.52
C VAL A 46 -10.18 7.86 -9.92
N THR A 47 -10.01 8.27 -8.67
CA THR A 47 -8.78 8.09 -7.90
C THR A 47 -9.05 7.22 -6.69
N THR A 48 -8.20 6.22 -6.48
CA THR A 48 -8.22 5.37 -5.29
C THR A 48 -6.86 5.43 -4.63
N VAL A 49 -6.83 5.80 -3.35
CA VAL A 49 -5.62 5.77 -2.53
C VAL A 49 -5.54 4.42 -1.85
N VAL A 50 -4.41 3.74 -2.03
CA VAL A 50 -4.05 2.51 -1.34
C VAL A 50 -3.15 2.92 -0.18
N THR A 51 -3.65 2.78 1.04
CA THR A 51 -2.91 3.14 2.25
C THR A 51 -1.94 2.03 2.63
N ASP A 52 -0.65 2.36 2.68
CA ASP A 52 0.42 1.48 3.17
C ASP A 52 1.18 2.26 4.24
N THR A 53 0.82 2.01 5.50
CA THR A 53 1.42 2.68 6.66
C THR A 53 2.17 1.64 7.47
N PRO A 54 3.42 1.89 7.90
CA PRO A 54 4.14 0.96 8.76
C PRO A 54 3.33 0.70 10.04
N GLY A 55 2.74 -0.50 10.11
CA GLY A 55 1.98 -0.94 11.27
C GLY A 55 2.90 -1.47 12.37
N THR A 56 2.30 -1.88 13.49
CA THR A 56 3.00 -2.73 14.48
C THR A 56 3.58 -3.99 13.83
N ASP A 57 2.94 -4.43 12.74
CA ASP A 57 3.31 -5.60 11.96
C ASP A 57 4.57 -5.38 11.12
N ASN A 58 5.11 -4.16 11.04
CA ASN A 58 6.40 -3.88 10.42
C ASN A 58 7.49 -3.53 11.46
N THR A 59 7.16 -3.54 12.75
CA THR A 59 8.07 -3.09 13.80
C THR A 59 8.87 -4.25 14.38
N THR A 60 10.21 -4.19 14.27
CA THR A 60 11.11 -5.08 15.01
C THR A 60 11.34 -4.53 16.40
N THR A 61 11.09 -5.33 17.43
CA THR A 61 11.31 -4.91 18.83
C THR A 61 12.59 -5.51 19.39
N VAL A 62 13.35 -4.68 20.11
CA VAL A 62 14.57 -5.10 20.82
C VAL A 62 14.35 -4.86 22.31
N THR A 63 14.41 -5.92 23.11
CA THR A 63 14.27 -5.83 24.56
C THR A 63 15.63 -5.99 25.22
N LEU A 64 16.10 -4.95 25.92
CA LEU A 64 17.33 -5.01 26.71
C LEU A 64 16.98 -5.22 28.18
N THR A 65 17.38 -6.36 28.74
CA THR A 65 17.25 -6.64 30.17
C THR A 65 18.62 -6.55 30.83
N ALA A 66 18.76 -5.65 31.80
CA ALA A 66 19.97 -5.56 32.62
C ALA A 66 19.95 -6.65 33.71
N PRO A 67 21.04 -7.44 33.89
CA PRO A 67 21.18 -8.30 35.05
C PRO A 67 21.31 -7.48 36.35
N SER A 68 20.92 -8.07 37.48
CA SER A 68 20.88 -7.41 38.79
C SER A 68 22.24 -6.99 39.35
N ALA A 69 23.33 -7.55 38.83
CA ALA A 69 24.70 -7.17 39.16
C ALA A 69 25.43 -6.67 37.91
N VAL A 70 26.02 -5.48 38.00
CA VAL A 70 26.81 -4.89 36.93
C VAL A 70 28.25 -5.38 37.09
N ASN A 71 28.67 -6.28 36.21
CA ASN A 71 30.08 -6.63 36.09
C ASN A 71 30.68 -5.72 35.02
N GLU A 72 31.76 -4.99 35.35
CA GLU A 72 32.50 -4.22 34.35
C GLU A 72 33.05 -5.19 33.28
N GLY A 73 32.58 -5.03 32.04
CA GLY A 73 32.87 -5.95 30.93
C GLY A 73 31.79 -7.02 30.64
N GLY A 74 30.67 -7.02 31.36
CA GLY A 74 29.54 -7.92 31.10
C GLY A 74 28.88 -7.69 29.73
N LYS A 75 28.52 -8.78 29.03
CA LYS A 75 27.75 -8.71 27.78
C LYS A 75 26.25 -8.74 28.08
N ILE A 76 25.51 -7.76 27.58
CA ILE A 76 24.04 -7.80 27.53
C ILE A 76 23.64 -8.54 26.24
N THR A 77 22.85 -9.59 26.37
CA THR A 77 22.24 -10.27 25.21
C THR A 77 20.79 -9.81 25.10
N ALA A 78 20.43 -9.21 23.96
CA ALA A 78 19.09 -8.71 23.70
C ALA A 78 18.36 -9.64 22.72
N PRO A 79 17.24 -10.27 23.10
CA PRO A 79 16.39 -10.97 22.14
C PRO A 79 15.81 -9.97 21.14
N ILE A 80 15.89 -10.33 19.85
CA ILE A 80 15.26 -9.61 18.75
C ILE A 80 13.96 -10.35 18.42
N THR A 81 12.84 -9.64 18.48
CA THR A 81 11.54 -10.17 18.03
C THR A 81 11.21 -9.54 16.68
N PRO A 82 11.28 -10.30 15.58
CA PRO A 82 10.89 -9.80 14.27
C PRO A 82 9.38 -9.57 14.20
N PRO A 83 8.91 -8.72 13.27
CA PRO A 83 7.50 -8.54 13.00
C PRO A 83 6.77 -9.86 12.63
N PRO A 84 5.44 -9.94 12.83
CA PRO A 84 4.63 -11.04 12.30
C PRO A 84 4.71 -11.09 10.76
N SER A 85 4.68 -12.29 10.19
CA SER A 85 4.62 -12.46 8.74
C SER A 85 3.28 -11.91 8.18
N PRO A 86 3.30 -11.26 7.00
CA PRO A 86 2.09 -10.77 6.33
C PRO A 86 1.16 -11.92 5.90
#